data_AF-A0A968FMR0-F1
#
_entry.id   AF-A0A968FMR0-F1
#
_cell.length_a   1.000
_cell.length_b   1.000
_cell.length_c   1.000
_cell.angle_alpha   90.00
_cell.angle_beta   90.00
_cell.angle_gamma   90.00
#
_symmetry.space_group_name_H-M   'P 1'
#
loop_
_entity.id
_entity.type
_entity.pdbx_description
1 polymer ?
#
loop_
_entity_poly.entity_id
_entity_poly.type
_entity_poly.pdbx_seq_one_letter_code
_entity_poly.pdbx_strand_id
1 'polypeptide(L)'
;MGLADPDPMLRIERFVQRSPIDGAESSQPTIAYLGYDREYLYVVFVCIDLKAGEGRARMARREDIFADDRVGIILDTFHDQRRAFIFLANPYGIQADALFQEGEQGIDDVLRGQAPRRGDSPFAFDTVWHTEGLRTTDGYVVRFAIPFQSLRFPSRMEQKWGVSLVRVIPRNNEFSFWPHVTSRVEGTLQQIATLNGIQRVSLNRNIQLIPYGSFRSSRGLSPTEDEFV
;
A
#
# COMPACT_ATOMS: atom_id res chain seq x y z
N MET A 1 13.05 -27.42 22.12
CA MET A 1 13.43 -26.94 20.78
C MET A 1 13.14 -25.45 20.78
N GLY A 2 14.16 -24.63 21.05
CA GLY A 2 13.98 -23.18 21.19
C GLY A 2 13.72 -22.57 19.82
N LEU A 3 12.57 -21.91 19.65
CA LEU A 3 12.38 -20.97 18.56
C LEU A 3 13.43 -19.88 18.75
N ALA A 4 14.32 -19.70 17.79
CA ALA A 4 15.16 -18.51 17.76
C ALA A 4 14.22 -17.30 17.82
N ASP A 5 14.48 -16.35 18.71
CA ASP A 5 13.77 -15.08 18.69
C ASP A 5 13.86 -14.54 17.25
N PRO A 6 12.73 -14.25 16.57
CA PRO A 6 12.79 -13.60 15.29
C PRO A 6 13.56 -12.30 15.45
N ASP A 7 14.40 -11.95 14.46
CA ASP A 7 15.12 -10.68 14.47
C ASP A 7 14.15 -9.54 14.85
N PRO A 8 14.51 -8.70 15.84
CA PRO A 8 13.58 -7.72 16.36
C PRO A 8 13.20 -6.75 15.24
N MET A 9 11.89 -6.67 14.95
CA MET A 9 11.36 -5.70 14.00
C MET A 9 11.79 -4.28 14.42
N LEU A 10 12.13 -3.44 13.43
CA LEU A 10 12.44 -2.04 13.66
C LEU A 10 11.21 -1.34 14.22
N ARG A 11 11.31 -0.89 15.47
CA ARG A 11 10.26 -0.10 16.13
C ARG A 11 10.35 1.36 15.70
N ILE A 12 9.26 1.87 15.18
CA ILE A 12 9.10 3.22 14.64
C ILE A 12 8.04 3.95 15.46
N GLU A 13 8.38 5.16 15.89
CA GLU A 13 7.51 6.05 16.66
C GLU A 13 7.55 7.46 16.06
N ARG A 14 6.80 8.39 16.67
CA ARG A 14 6.80 9.82 16.36
C ARG A 14 6.31 10.10 14.94
N PHE A 15 5.06 9.72 14.70
CA PHE A 15 4.34 10.18 13.52
C PHE A 15 4.09 11.69 13.67
N VAL A 16 4.49 12.45 12.65
CA VAL A 16 4.39 13.90 12.61
C VAL A 16 3.30 14.31 11.64
N GLN A 17 2.41 15.19 12.08
CA GLN A 17 1.35 15.73 11.25
C GLN A 17 1.94 16.48 10.06
N ARG A 18 1.42 16.16 8.89
CA ARG A 18 1.46 17.00 7.69
C ARG A 18 0.26 17.94 7.69
N SER A 19 -0.89 17.45 8.12
CA SER A 19 -2.13 18.21 8.30
C SER A 19 -2.87 17.70 9.54
N PRO A 20 -3.67 18.52 10.22
CA PRO A 20 -3.91 19.94 9.96
C PRO A 20 -2.77 20.87 10.41
N ILE A 21 -1.95 20.47 11.40
CA ILE A 21 -0.90 21.31 11.96
C ILE A 21 0.46 20.72 11.57
N ASP A 22 1.00 21.17 10.45
CA ASP A 22 2.28 20.68 9.92
C ASP A 22 3.42 20.80 10.94
N GLY A 23 4.07 19.68 11.25
CA GLY A 23 5.14 19.56 12.24
C GLY A 23 4.70 19.22 13.66
N ALA A 24 3.40 19.15 13.95
CA ALA A 24 2.89 18.73 15.26
C ALA A 24 2.98 17.21 15.44
N GLU A 25 2.96 16.74 16.69
CA GLU A 25 2.80 15.30 16.97
C GLU A 25 1.42 14.81 16.51
N SER A 26 1.33 13.56 16.03
CA SER A 26 0.04 12.96 15.68
C SER A 26 -0.92 13.02 16.87
N SER A 27 -2.19 13.38 16.63
CA SER A 27 -3.17 13.52 17.71
C SER A 27 -3.55 12.19 18.38
N GLN A 28 -3.26 11.08 17.71
CA GLN A 28 -3.52 9.72 18.18
C GLN A 28 -2.21 8.92 18.15
N PRO A 29 -1.64 8.54 19.32
CA PRO A 29 -0.36 7.86 19.37
C PRO A 29 -0.34 6.62 18.50
N THR A 30 0.70 6.51 17.66
CA THR A 30 0.88 5.40 16.72
C THR A 30 2.30 4.89 16.83
N ILE A 31 2.43 3.58 16.97
CA ILE A 31 3.69 2.84 16.92
C ILE A 31 3.61 1.91 15.71
N ALA A 32 4.70 1.82 14.96
CA ALA A 32 4.83 0.83 13.90
C ALA A 32 6.02 -0.08 14.14
N TYR A 33 5.94 -1.31 13.66
CA TYR A 33 7.03 -2.28 13.62
C TYR A 33 7.24 -2.67 12.17
N LEU A 34 8.47 -2.52 11.67
CA LEU A 34 8.87 -2.85 10.31
C LEU A 34 9.88 -3.99 10.33
N GLY A 35 9.63 -5.05 9.60
CA GLY A 35 10.53 -6.20 9.52
C GLY A 35 10.34 -6.92 8.19
N TYR A 36 11.19 -7.88 7.88
CA TYR A 36 11.06 -8.67 6.66
C TYR A 36 11.69 -10.04 6.86
N ASP A 37 11.25 -11.01 6.06
CA ASP A 37 11.93 -12.29 5.89
C ASP A 37 12.31 -12.51 4.42
N ARG A 38 12.47 -13.74 3.95
CA ARG A 38 12.84 -13.99 2.54
C ARG A 38 11.70 -13.73 1.56
N GLU A 39 10.46 -13.79 2.03
CA GLU A 39 9.26 -13.84 1.20
C GLU A 39 8.41 -12.58 1.34
N TYR A 40 8.38 -11.98 2.53
CA TYR A 40 7.49 -10.87 2.85
C TYR A 40 8.22 -9.69 3.51
N LEU A 41 7.74 -8.50 3.19
CA LEU A 41 7.88 -7.31 4.03
C LEU A 41 6.69 -7.24 4.98
N TYR A 42 6.97 -7.04 6.27
CA TYR A 42 5.97 -6.95 7.33
C TYR A 42 5.91 -5.56 7.93
N VAL A 43 4.68 -5.06 8.13
CA VAL A 43 4.43 -3.83 8.90
C VAL A 43 3.32 -4.08 9.89
N VAL A 44 3.54 -3.76 11.16
CA VAL A 44 2.50 -3.84 12.19
C VAL A 44 2.29 -2.45 12.77
N PHE A 45 1.07 -1.94 12.67
CA PHE A 45 0.67 -0.68 13.28
C PHE A 45 -0.11 -0.95 14.56
N VAL A 46 0.27 -0.30 15.65
CA VAL A 46 -0.46 -0.23 16.90
C VAL A 46 -0.92 1.21 17.07
N CYS A 47 -2.23 1.42 17.01
CA CYS A 47 -2.83 2.74 16.96
C CYS A 47 -3.73 2.92 18.17
N ILE A 48 -3.40 3.90 19.00
CA ILE A 48 -4.15 4.23 20.21
C ILE A 48 -5.17 5.29 19.85
N ASP A 49 -6.42 5.08 20.25
CA ASP A 49 -7.51 6.05 20.16
C ASP A 49 -7.85 6.58 21.55
N LEU A 50 -7.41 7.80 21.85
CA LEU A 50 -7.58 8.44 23.15
C LEU A 50 -9.05 8.69 23.51
N LYS A 51 -9.96 8.60 22.54
CA LYS A 51 -11.41 8.56 22.77
C LYS A 51 -11.93 7.19 22.36
N ALA A 52 -12.14 6.33 23.37
CA ALA A 52 -12.62 4.97 23.18
C ALA A 52 -13.87 4.93 22.26
N GLY A 53 -13.79 4.15 21.19
CA GLY A 53 -14.90 3.91 20.27
C GLY A 53 -15.05 4.90 19.11
N GLU A 54 -14.19 5.92 18.97
CA GLU A 54 -14.28 6.87 17.84
C GLU A 54 -13.59 6.39 16.56
N GLY A 55 -12.76 5.34 16.63
CA GLY A 55 -12.11 4.72 15.48
C GLY A 55 -13.14 4.27 14.45
N ARG A 56 -13.34 5.11 13.42
CA ARG A 56 -14.28 4.85 12.33
C ARG A 56 -13.69 3.78 11.44
N ALA A 57 -14.37 2.65 11.39
CA ALA A 57 -14.13 1.61 10.42
C ALA A 57 -15.50 1.08 9.99
N ARG A 58 -15.68 0.86 8.69
CA ARG A 58 -16.84 0.15 8.13
C ARG A 58 -16.36 -1.13 7.48
N MET A 59 -17.24 -2.14 7.43
CA MET A 59 -17.07 -3.23 6.47
C MET A 59 -17.40 -2.68 5.09
N ALA A 60 -16.36 -2.30 4.35
CA ALA A 60 -16.43 -1.79 2.99
C ALA A 60 -15.84 -2.80 1.99
N ARG A 61 -16.07 -2.58 0.69
CA ARG A 61 -15.34 -3.31 -0.36
C ARG A 61 -13.89 -2.82 -0.41
N ARG A 62 -12.98 -3.61 -0.99
CA ARG A 62 -11.63 -3.16 -1.33
C ARG A 62 -11.72 -1.84 -2.12
N GLU A 63 -10.81 -0.90 -1.86
CA GLU A 63 -10.84 0.47 -2.41
C GLU A 63 -11.98 1.38 -1.93
N ASP A 64 -12.77 1.01 -0.91
CA ASP A 64 -13.81 1.87 -0.32
C ASP A 64 -13.57 2.15 1.17
N ILE A 65 -12.30 2.33 1.54
CA ILE A 65 -11.87 2.59 2.93
C ILE A 65 -11.63 4.07 3.22
N PHE A 66 -11.84 4.97 2.26
CA PHE A 66 -11.36 6.36 2.34
C PHE A 66 -12.05 7.24 3.39
N ALA A 67 -13.23 6.83 3.85
CA ALA A 67 -13.95 7.48 4.95
C ALA A 67 -13.50 6.99 6.35
N ASP A 68 -12.72 5.92 6.42
CA ASP A 68 -12.27 5.28 7.65
C ASP A 68 -10.88 5.76 8.09
N ASP A 69 -10.60 5.57 9.37
CA ASP A 69 -9.24 5.60 9.89
C ASP A 69 -8.39 4.57 9.17
N ARG A 70 -7.16 4.94 8.81
CA ARG A 70 -6.27 4.06 8.04
C ARG A 70 -4.83 4.22 8.47
N VAL A 71 -4.08 3.17 8.21
CA VAL A 71 -2.62 3.17 8.25
C VAL A 71 -2.08 2.67 6.93
N GLY A 72 -0.83 2.96 6.64
CA GLY A 72 -0.21 2.45 5.45
C GLY A 72 1.27 2.68 5.34
N ILE A 73 1.83 2.10 4.28
CA ILE A 73 3.23 2.20 3.91
C ILE A 73 3.35 2.67 2.46
N ILE A 74 4.28 3.59 2.23
CA ILE A 74 4.69 4.12 0.93
C ILE A 74 6.08 3.56 0.64
N LEU A 75 6.25 2.90 -0.51
CA LEU A 75 7.47 2.20 -0.90
C LEU A 75 7.97 2.64 -2.28
N ASP A 76 9.07 3.38 -2.30
CA ASP A 76 9.87 3.60 -3.51
C ASP A 76 10.95 2.50 -3.59
N THR A 77 10.62 1.43 -4.30
CA THR A 77 11.46 0.23 -4.42
C THR A 77 12.62 0.38 -5.42
N PHE A 78 12.63 1.45 -6.21
CA PHE A 78 13.73 1.77 -7.13
C PHE A 78 14.67 2.83 -6.55
N HIS A 79 14.19 3.55 -5.53
CA HIS A 79 14.89 4.67 -4.89
C HIS A 79 15.28 5.74 -5.92
N ASP A 80 14.41 5.95 -6.90
CA ASP A 80 14.55 6.97 -7.94
C ASP A 80 13.74 8.23 -7.63
N GLN A 81 12.93 8.22 -6.56
CA GLN A 81 12.07 9.29 -6.09
C GLN A 81 11.02 9.72 -7.11
N ARG A 82 10.61 8.82 -8.01
CA ARG A 82 9.61 9.13 -9.06
C ARG A 82 8.30 8.40 -8.85
N ARG A 83 8.34 7.15 -8.39
CA ARG A 83 7.16 6.32 -8.19
C ARG A 83 7.25 5.53 -6.90
N ALA A 84 6.09 5.29 -6.29
CA ALA A 84 5.99 4.45 -5.11
C ALA A 84 4.73 3.60 -5.11
N PHE A 85 4.83 2.42 -4.51
CA PHE A 85 3.65 1.65 -4.11
C PHE A 85 3.08 2.26 -2.83
N ILE A 86 1.76 2.33 -2.73
CA ILE A 86 1.05 2.70 -1.50
C ILE A 86 0.19 1.52 -1.11
N PHE A 87 0.30 1.08 0.13
CA PHE A 87 -0.55 0.06 0.73
C PHE A 87 -1.26 0.67 1.92
N LEU A 88 -2.59 0.62 1.93
CA LEU A 88 -3.45 1.19 2.98
C LEU A 88 -4.38 0.11 3.52
N ALA A 89 -4.62 0.12 4.82
CA ALA A 89 -5.65 -0.71 5.42
C ALA A 89 -6.38 0.00 6.55
N ASN A 90 -7.67 -0.30 6.68
CA ASN A 90 -8.50 0.16 7.79
C ASN A 90 -8.42 -0.82 9.00
N PRO A 91 -9.06 -0.51 10.16
CA PRO A 91 -9.06 -1.37 11.34
C PRO A 91 -9.66 -2.77 11.17
N TYR A 92 -10.40 -3.03 10.09
CA TYR A 92 -10.91 -4.35 9.74
C TYR A 92 -9.96 -5.12 8.81
N GLY A 93 -8.81 -4.54 8.45
CA GLY A 93 -7.87 -5.11 7.49
C GLY A 93 -8.36 -5.01 6.05
N ILE A 94 -9.35 -4.17 5.75
CA ILE A 94 -9.78 -3.97 4.35
C ILE A 94 -8.74 -3.11 3.65
N GLN A 95 -8.35 -3.56 2.45
CA GLN A 95 -7.21 -3.07 1.70
C GLN A 95 -7.59 -1.94 0.73
N ALA A 96 -6.64 -1.05 0.50
CA ALA A 96 -6.52 -0.24 -0.70
C ALA A 96 -5.05 -0.18 -1.12
N ASP A 97 -4.76 -0.31 -2.41
CA ASP A 97 -3.40 -0.17 -2.94
C ASP A 97 -3.33 0.74 -4.16
N ALA A 98 -2.20 1.42 -4.30
CA ALA A 98 -2.05 2.44 -5.32
C ALA A 98 -0.62 2.52 -5.87
N LEU A 99 -0.50 2.99 -7.12
CA LEU A 99 0.76 3.49 -7.66
C LEU A 99 0.75 5.02 -7.61
N PHE A 100 1.64 5.57 -6.80
CA PHE A 100 1.89 7.00 -6.72
C PHE A 100 2.99 7.41 -7.70
N GLN A 101 2.76 8.51 -8.42
CA GLN A 101 3.75 9.13 -9.29
C GLN A 101 3.89 10.61 -8.96
N GLU A 102 5.13 11.04 -8.74
CA GLU A 102 5.44 12.45 -8.50
C GLU A 102 4.99 13.34 -9.67
N GLY A 103 4.44 14.50 -9.34
CA GLY A 103 3.99 15.50 -10.31
C GLY A 103 2.65 15.23 -11.00
N GLU A 104 2.06 14.04 -10.87
CA GLU A 104 0.72 13.75 -11.43
C GLU A 104 -0.41 14.13 -10.47
N GLN A 105 -0.25 13.79 -9.18
CA GLN A 105 -1.22 14.06 -8.13
C GLN A 105 -0.50 14.24 -6.79
N GLY A 106 -1.05 15.05 -5.89
CA GLY A 106 -0.48 15.21 -4.54
C GLY A 106 -0.75 13.97 -3.67
N ILE A 107 0.17 13.64 -2.77
CA ILE A 107 -0.01 12.50 -1.85
C ILE A 107 -1.30 12.60 -1.03
N ASP A 108 -1.68 13.82 -0.62
CA ASP A 108 -2.90 14.07 0.14
C ASP A 108 -4.16 13.68 -0.65
N ASP A 109 -4.19 13.94 -1.95
CA ASP A 109 -5.34 13.60 -2.80
C ASP A 109 -5.45 12.07 -2.95
N VAL A 110 -4.32 11.38 -3.11
CA VAL A 110 -4.27 9.91 -3.14
C VAL A 110 -4.73 9.33 -1.81
N LEU A 111 -4.24 9.82 -0.67
CA LEU A 111 -4.67 9.33 0.65
C LEU A 111 -6.16 9.61 0.94
N ARG A 112 -6.78 10.57 0.24
CA ARG A 112 -8.23 10.84 0.28
C ARG A 112 -9.03 9.96 -0.69
N GLY A 113 -8.38 9.17 -1.52
CA GLY A 113 -9.04 8.34 -2.54
C GLY A 113 -9.59 9.17 -3.70
N GLN A 114 -9.03 10.36 -3.93
CA GLN A 114 -9.49 11.22 -5.01
C GLN A 114 -8.86 10.77 -6.33
N ALA A 115 -9.66 10.72 -7.38
CA ALA A 115 -9.17 10.46 -8.72
C ALA A 115 -8.29 11.64 -9.21
N PRO A 116 -7.22 11.37 -9.98
CA PRO A 116 -6.41 12.42 -10.57
C PRO A 116 -7.22 13.20 -11.62
N ARG A 117 -6.81 14.45 -11.88
CA ARG A 117 -7.48 15.30 -12.87
C ARG A 117 -7.34 14.78 -14.30
N ARG A 118 -6.27 14.02 -14.56
CA ARG A 118 -5.92 13.37 -15.84
C ARG A 118 -5.12 12.10 -15.54
N GLY A 119 -5.22 11.11 -16.42
CA GLY A 119 -4.54 9.82 -16.26
C GLY A 119 -5.43 8.76 -15.62
N ASP A 120 -4.87 7.56 -15.47
CA ASP A 120 -5.54 6.43 -14.84
C ASP A 120 -5.62 6.61 -13.32
N SER A 121 -6.63 6.00 -12.68
CA SER A 121 -6.74 6.00 -11.23
C SER A 121 -5.50 5.33 -10.61
N PRO A 122 -4.88 5.91 -9.57
CA PRO A 122 -3.74 5.28 -8.92
C PRO A 122 -4.14 3.93 -8.27
N PHE A 123 -5.43 3.77 -7.95
CA PHE A 123 -6.05 2.54 -7.41
C PHE A 123 -6.47 1.51 -8.48
N ALA A 124 -6.13 1.74 -9.75
CA ALA A 124 -6.25 0.70 -10.78
C ALA A 124 -5.17 -0.40 -10.62
N PHE A 125 -4.13 -0.11 -9.83
CA PHE A 125 -3.15 -1.09 -9.42
C PHE A 125 -3.75 -2.04 -8.38
N ASP A 126 -3.83 -3.32 -8.72
CA ASP A 126 -4.34 -4.37 -7.84
C ASP A 126 -3.27 -5.46 -7.72
N THR A 127 -2.56 -5.47 -6.59
CA THR A 127 -1.56 -6.49 -6.27
C THR A 127 -2.01 -7.40 -5.14
N VAL A 128 -1.32 -8.53 -5.01
CA VAL A 128 -1.59 -9.51 -3.95
C VAL A 128 -0.78 -9.15 -2.71
N TRP A 129 -1.47 -8.90 -1.61
CA TRP A 129 -0.87 -8.69 -0.29
C TRP A 129 -1.90 -9.03 0.79
N HIS A 130 -1.44 -9.21 2.03
CA HIS A 130 -2.30 -9.69 3.12
C HIS A 130 -2.35 -8.70 4.27
N THR A 131 -3.52 -8.62 4.87
CA THR A 131 -3.80 -7.75 6.01
C THR A 131 -4.66 -8.44 7.05
N GLU A 132 -4.43 -8.09 8.30
CA GLU A 132 -5.28 -8.46 9.42
C GLU A 132 -5.50 -7.23 10.29
N GLY A 133 -6.77 -6.88 10.54
CA GLY A 133 -7.15 -5.80 11.43
C GLY A 133 -7.78 -6.35 12.70
N LEU A 134 -7.35 -5.83 13.86
CA LEU A 134 -7.89 -6.19 15.18
C LEU A 134 -8.23 -4.91 15.94
N ARG A 135 -9.51 -4.71 16.24
CA ARG A 135 -9.96 -3.63 17.13
C ARG A 135 -9.69 -4.01 18.57
N THR A 136 -9.22 -3.05 19.36
CA THR A 136 -8.96 -3.22 20.80
C THR A 136 -9.84 -2.24 21.59
N THR A 137 -9.81 -2.31 22.92
CA THR A 137 -10.52 -1.35 23.79
C THR A 137 -9.99 0.08 23.61
N ASP A 138 -8.68 0.20 23.36
CA ASP A 138 -7.95 1.47 23.36
C ASP A 138 -7.54 1.92 21.95
N GLY A 139 -8.09 1.29 20.90
CA GLY A 139 -7.77 1.61 19.51
C GLY A 139 -7.82 0.39 18.59
N TYR A 140 -6.74 0.15 17.85
CA TYR A 140 -6.65 -1.01 16.96
C TYR A 140 -5.21 -1.36 16.55
N VAL A 141 -5.06 -2.57 16.03
CA VAL A 141 -3.83 -3.10 15.43
C VAL A 141 -4.10 -3.50 13.99
N VAL A 142 -3.19 -3.17 13.08
CA VAL A 142 -3.24 -3.68 11.69
C VAL A 142 -1.90 -4.27 11.31
N ARG A 143 -1.92 -5.49 10.77
CA ARG A 143 -0.75 -6.21 10.28
C ARG A 143 -0.78 -6.26 8.77
N PHE A 144 0.37 -6.02 8.15
CA PHE A 144 0.60 -6.06 6.72
C PHE A 144 1.63 -7.15 6.45
N ALA A 145 1.38 -7.98 5.45
CA ALA A 145 2.35 -8.89 4.87
C ALA A 145 2.35 -8.69 3.35
N ILE A 146 3.41 -8.07 2.83
CA ILE A 146 3.56 -7.71 1.42
C ILE A 146 4.58 -8.67 0.80
N PRO A 147 4.16 -9.62 -0.06
CA PRO A 147 5.08 -10.52 -0.73
C PRO A 147 6.06 -9.73 -1.61
N PHE A 148 7.34 -10.08 -1.60
CA PHE A 148 8.31 -9.47 -2.52
C PHE A 148 7.95 -9.71 -3.99
N GLN A 149 7.37 -10.86 -4.32
CA GLN A 149 6.89 -11.17 -5.67
C GLN A 149 5.78 -10.22 -6.17
N SER A 150 5.08 -9.53 -5.26
CA SER A 150 4.05 -8.54 -5.57
C SER A 150 4.62 -7.16 -5.90
N LEU A 151 5.93 -6.98 -5.66
CA LEU A 151 6.65 -5.73 -5.87
C LEU A 151 7.60 -5.86 -7.05
N ARG A 152 7.66 -4.80 -7.86
CA ARG A 152 8.72 -4.67 -8.87
C ARG A 152 9.89 -3.92 -8.24
N PHE A 153 11.09 -4.50 -8.30
CA PHE A 153 12.33 -3.87 -7.81
C PHE A 153 13.56 -4.35 -8.58
N PRO A 154 14.69 -3.64 -8.53
CA PRO A 154 15.92 -4.03 -9.22
C PRO A 154 16.48 -5.38 -8.76
N SER A 155 16.98 -6.20 -9.67
CA SER A 155 17.71 -7.42 -9.32
C SER A 155 19.11 -7.07 -8.82
N ARG A 156 19.25 -6.92 -7.49
CA ARG A 156 20.50 -6.58 -6.79
C ARG A 156 20.60 -7.38 -5.49
N MET A 157 21.83 -7.67 -5.04
CA MET A 157 22.06 -8.43 -3.81
C MET A 157 21.57 -7.70 -2.56
N GLU A 158 21.75 -6.39 -2.53
CA GLU A 158 21.26 -5.49 -1.50
C GLU A 158 20.33 -4.47 -2.14
N GLN A 159 19.16 -4.32 -1.52
CA GLN A 159 18.14 -3.37 -1.92
C GLN A 159 18.27 -2.09 -1.09
N LYS A 160 18.08 -0.96 -1.78
CA LYS A 160 17.99 0.36 -1.19
C LYS A 160 16.66 0.94 -1.63
N TRP A 161 15.74 1.15 -0.69
CA TRP A 161 14.37 1.62 -0.96
C TRP A 161 14.07 2.91 -0.21
N GLY A 162 13.14 3.70 -0.72
CA GLY A 162 12.48 4.74 0.05
C GLY A 162 11.27 4.18 0.81
N VAL A 163 11.11 4.55 2.08
CA VAL A 163 10.00 4.12 2.93
C VAL A 163 9.41 5.29 3.72
N SER A 164 8.08 5.38 3.72
CA SER A 164 7.35 6.19 4.68
C SER A 164 6.14 5.42 5.20
N LEU A 165 5.81 5.65 6.47
CA LEU A 165 4.61 5.14 7.10
C LEU A 165 3.62 6.28 7.27
N VAL A 166 2.34 6.01 7.06
CA VAL A 166 1.28 7.01 7.15
C VAL A 166 0.18 6.56 8.10
N ARG A 167 -0.33 7.54 8.85
CA ARG A 167 -1.54 7.47 9.65
C ARG A 167 -2.54 8.47 9.08
N VAL A 168 -3.76 8.01 8.80
CA VAL A 168 -4.85 8.83 8.29
C VAL A 168 -6.02 8.76 9.26
N ILE A 169 -6.48 9.92 9.72
CA ILE A 169 -7.59 10.06 10.68
C ILE A 169 -8.60 11.05 10.09
N PRO A 170 -9.56 10.59 9.27
CA PRO A 170 -10.49 11.49 8.58
C PRO A 170 -11.33 12.36 9.52
N ARG A 171 -11.69 11.83 10.71
CA ARG A 171 -12.46 12.59 11.72
C ARG A 171 -11.73 13.84 12.23
N ASN A 172 -10.40 13.85 12.16
CA ASN A 172 -9.55 14.98 12.57
C ASN A 172 -9.00 15.76 11.36
N ASN A 173 -9.36 15.34 10.13
CA ASN A 173 -8.70 15.79 8.89
C ASN A 173 -7.16 15.67 8.97
N GLU A 174 -6.67 14.62 9.63
CA GLU A 174 -5.27 14.46 9.95
C GLU A 174 -4.58 13.44 9.06
N PHE A 175 -3.42 13.86 8.52
CA PHE A 175 -2.42 12.98 7.93
C PHE A 175 -1.13 13.14 8.71
N SER A 176 -0.61 12.03 9.20
CA SER A 176 0.62 11.98 9.97
C SER A 176 1.58 10.96 9.37
N PHE A 177 2.86 11.31 9.27
CA PHE A 177 3.86 10.51 8.58
C PHE A 177 5.05 10.20 9.48
N TRP A 178 5.70 9.06 9.21
CA TRP A 178 7.09 8.83 9.56
C TRP A 178 7.90 8.53 8.29
N PRO A 179 9.06 9.17 8.08
CA PRO A 179 9.48 10.42 8.74
C PRO A 179 8.51 11.57 8.44
N HIS A 180 8.74 12.76 9.00
CA HIS A 180 7.91 13.94 8.71
C HIS A 180 7.97 14.30 7.22
N VAL A 181 6.81 14.36 6.58
CA VAL A 181 6.64 14.81 5.18
C VAL A 181 5.81 16.09 5.19
N THR A 182 6.44 17.24 4.94
CA THR A 182 5.79 18.55 4.97
C THR A 182 5.17 18.91 3.62
N SER A 183 4.06 19.66 3.62
CA SER A 183 3.46 20.24 2.42
C SER A 183 4.21 21.46 1.89
N ARG A 184 5.18 21.97 2.66
CA ARG A 184 6.00 23.14 2.31
C ARG A 184 7.13 22.82 1.34
N VAL A 185 7.45 21.54 1.18
CA VAL A 185 8.46 21.04 0.24
C VAL A 185 7.73 20.27 -0.86
N GLU A 186 7.97 20.68 -2.10
CA GLU A 186 7.47 19.95 -3.28
C GLU A 186 8.14 18.57 -3.36
N GLY A 187 7.42 17.55 -3.83
CA GLY A 187 7.93 16.18 -3.88
C GLY A 187 7.85 15.48 -2.52
N THR A 188 7.02 14.45 -2.46
CA THR A 188 6.84 13.59 -1.28
C THR A 188 7.96 12.56 -1.16
N LEU A 189 8.34 11.89 -2.26
CA LEU A 189 9.29 10.77 -2.27
C LEU A 189 10.72 11.19 -1.94
N GLN A 190 11.08 12.45 -2.12
CA GLN A 190 12.39 12.94 -1.68
C GLN A 190 12.50 13.14 -0.16
N GLN A 191 11.36 13.18 0.55
CA GLN A 191 11.29 13.40 2.00
C GLN A 191 11.23 12.08 2.80
N ILE A 192 11.02 10.94 2.14
CA ILE A 192 10.84 9.65 2.82
C ILE A 192 12.19 9.04 3.23
N ALA A 193 12.18 8.15 4.24
CA ALA A 193 13.40 7.56 4.78
C ALA A 193 14.02 6.57 3.81
N THR A 194 15.35 6.39 3.88
CA THR A 194 16.02 5.31 3.14
C THR A 194 16.08 4.05 3.99
N LEU A 195 15.51 2.96 3.46
CA LEU A 195 15.65 1.61 3.99
C LEU A 195 16.79 0.89 3.27
N ASN A 196 17.80 0.50 4.03
CA ASN A 196 18.94 -0.31 3.57
C ASN A 196 18.88 -1.69 4.22
N GLY A 197 19.76 -2.61 3.79
CA GLY A 197 19.92 -3.90 4.45
C GLY A 197 18.84 -4.93 4.14
N ILE A 198 17.95 -4.67 3.16
CA ILE A 198 17.10 -5.72 2.58
C ILE A 198 17.97 -6.55 1.63
N GLN A 199 18.24 -7.79 2.00
CA GLN A 199 19.14 -8.67 1.25
C GLN A 199 18.50 -10.02 0.98
N ARG A 200 18.94 -10.67 -0.11
CA ARG A 200 18.57 -12.05 -0.47
C ARG A 200 17.06 -12.32 -0.52
N VAL A 201 16.28 -11.30 -0.89
CA VAL A 201 14.83 -11.44 -1.12
C VAL A 201 14.59 -12.07 -2.50
N SER A 202 13.65 -13.03 -2.57
CA SER A 202 13.41 -13.77 -3.81
C SER A 202 12.42 -13.06 -4.71
N LEU A 203 12.84 -12.70 -5.92
CA LEU A 203 11.96 -12.50 -7.08
C LEU A 203 11.51 -13.88 -7.56
N ASN A 204 10.60 -14.56 -6.85
CA ASN A 204 9.96 -15.71 -7.45
C ASN A 204 9.11 -15.18 -8.61
N ARG A 205 9.58 -15.42 -9.85
CA ARG A 205 8.91 -14.96 -11.06
C ARG A 205 7.55 -15.65 -11.13
N ASN A 206 6.47 -14.91 -10.89
CA ASN A 206 5.13 -15.34 -11.28
C ASN A 206 5.07 -15.39 -12.80
N ILE A 207 5.33 -16.56 -13.40
CA ILE A 207 4.92 -16.84 -14.78
C ILE A 207 3.41 -17.05 -14.72
N GLN A 208 2.64 -15.98 -14.96
CA GLN A 208 1.20 -16.09 -15.12
C GLN A 208 0.89 -16.48 -16.56
N LEU A 209 0.69 -17.77 -16.80
CA LEU A 209 0.12 -18.28 -18.06
C LEU A 209 -1.39 -18.06 -18.01
N ILE A 210 -1.91 -17.16 -18.84
CA ILE A 210 -3.35 -17.00 -19.05
C ILE A 210 -3.70 -17.71 -20.37
N PRO A 211 -4.09 -19.00 -20.36
CA PRO A 211 -4.52 -19.67 -21.56
C PRO A 211 -5.85 -19.09 -22.03
N TYR A 212 -5.89 -18.60 -23.27
CA TYR A 212 -7.14 -18.29 -23.97
C TYR A 212 -7.30 -19.24 -25.15
N GLY A 213 -8.36 -20.04 -25.13
CA GLY A 213 -8.80 -20.86 -26.25
C GLY A 213 -10.07 -20.27 -26.86
N SER A 214 -10.00 -19.83 -28.11
CA SER A 214 -11.19 -19.45 -28.88
C SER A 214 -11.70 -20.64 -29.68
N PHE A 215 -12.90 -21.12 -29.37
CA PHE A 215 -13.57 -22.12 -30.21
C PHE A 215 -14.38 -21.39 -31.28
N ARG A 216 -13.91 -21.41 -32.54
CA ARG A 216 -14.70 -20.94 -33.68
C ARG A 216 -15.37 -22.14 -34.34
N SER A 217 -16.69 -22.23 -34.22
CA SER A 217 -17.50 -23.11 -35.07
C SER A 217 -17.90 -22.32 -36.32
N SER A 218 -17.30 -22.65 -37.47
CA SER A 218 -17.80 -22.21 -38.77
C SER A 218 -18.78 -23.24 -39.31
N ARG A 219 -20.06 -22.88 -39.41
CA ARG A 219 -21.01 -23.61 -40.26
C ARG A 219 -20.73 -23.19 -41.71
N GLY A 220 -20.13 -24.08 -42.49
CA GLY A 220 -20.07 -23.92 -43.94
C GLY A 220 -21.47 -24.14 -44.52
N LEU A 221 -22.02 -23.12 -45.17
CA LEU A 221 -23.14 -23.32 -46.09
C LEU A 221 -22.53 -23.77 -47.42
N SER A 222 -22.86 -25.00 -47.84
CA SER A 222 -22.48 -25.56 -49.12
C SER A 222 -23.15 -24.78 -50.26
N PRO A 223 -22.43 -24.36 -51.31
CA PRO A 223 -23.06 -23.94 -52.55
C PRO A 223 -23.47 -25.20 -53.33
N THR A 224 -24.74 -25.37 -53.63
CA THR A 224 -25.18 -26.24 -54.74
C THR A 224 -25.18 -25.40 -56.01
N GLU A 225 -24.37 -25.87 -56.96
CA GLU A 225 -24.12 -25.28 -58.28
C GLU A 225 -25.37 -25.24 -59.16
N ASP A 226 -25.33 -24.28 -60.09
CA ASP A 226 -26.28 -24.03 -61.17
C ASP A 226 -26.45 -25.24 -62.11
N GLU A 227 -27.66 -25.41 -62.65
CA GLU A 227 -27.85 -25.95 -64.00
C GLU A 227 -28.76 -25.01 -64.80
N PHE A 228 -28.19 -24.53 -65.92
CA PHE A 228 -28.86 -23.79 -66.98
C PHE A 228 -29.66 -24.74 -67.88
N VAL A 229 -30.91 -24.37 -68.20
CA VAL A 229 -31.51 -24.50 -69.55
C VAL A 229 -32.37 -23.26 -69.81
#